data_AF-A0A533UK90-F1
#
_entry.id   AF-A0A533UK90-F1
#
_cell.length_a   1.000
_cell.length_b   1.000
_cell.length_c   1.000
_cell.angle_alpha   90.00
_cell.angle_beta   90.00
_cell.angle_gamma   90.00
#
_symmetry.space_group_name_H-M   'P 1'
#
loop_
_entity.id
_entity.type
_entity.pdbx_description
1 polymer ?
#
loop_
_entity_poly.entity_id
_entity_poly.type
_entity_poly.pdbx_seq_one_letter_code
_entity_poly.pdbx_strand_id
1 'polypeptide(L)'
;MGLFSKKEEFCTVCKKSIFHKHKPKRDWNVEGPLCADCYVDVMKGYYEKNDENKCVLCGAKPGSFSLWKPRKEWELKGWLCKSCFDEKEKSDNESKKFCSMCGAKLGFISYSPKKE
;
A
#
# COMPACT_ATOMS: atom_id res chain seq x y z
N MET A 1 13.86 -52.71 -2.21
CA MET A 1 14.48 -51.42 -1.85
C MET A 1 14.46 -50.54 -3.09
N GLY A 2 13.47 -49.65 -3.21
CA GLY A 2 13.27 -48.80 -4.39
C GLY A 2 13.90 -47.43 -4.19
N LEU A 3 14.85 -47.09 -5.05
CA LEU A 3 15.62 -45.85 -5.08
C LEU A 3 14.71 -44.63 -5.31
N PHE A 4 14.37 -43.91 -4.26
CA PHE A 4 13.97 -42.50 -4.41
C PHE A 4 15.23 -41.64 -4.55
N SER A 5 15.90 -41.73 -5.71
CA SER A 5 16.90 -40.73 -6.11
C SER A 5 16.16 -39.43 -6.40
N LYS A 6 15.82 -38.69 -5.35
CA LYS A 6 15.22 -37.36 -5.46
C LYS A 6 16.25 -36.50 -6.20
N LYS A 7 15.93 -36.09 -7.44
CA LYS A 7 16.79 -35.17 -8.21
C LYS A 7 17.09 -33.96 -7.34
N GLU A 8 18.37 -33.60 -7.24
CA GLU A 8 18.78 -32.37 -6.57
C GLU A 8 18.20 -31.18 -7.34
N GLU A 9 17.24 -30.50 -6.73
CA GLU A 9 16.68 -29.26 -7.24
C GLU A 9 17.51 -28.10 -6.69
N PHE A 10 17.72 -27.04 -7.49
CA PHE A 10 18.52 -25.89 -7.12
C PHE A 10 17.67 -24.62 -7.14
N CYS A 11 17.92 -23.70 -6.22
CA CYS A 11 17.27 -22.39 -6.20
C CYS A 11 17.65 -21.58 -7.44
N THR A 12 16.66 -20.99 -8.13
CA THR A 12 16.90 -20.16 -9.32
C THR A 12 17.80 -18.96 -9.04
N VAL A 13 17.71 -18.37 -7.84
CA VAL A 13 18.42 -17.13 -7.48
C VAL A 13 19.83 -17.43 -6.95
N CYS A 14 19.95 -18.25 -5.91
CA CYS A 14 21.22 -18.49 -5.22
C CYS A 14 21.93 -19.77 -5.65
N LYS A 15 21.33 -20.60 -6.51
CA LYS A 15 21.85 -21.88 -7.01
C LYS A 15 22.23 -22.90 -5.93
N LYS A 16 21.79 -22.70 -4.68
CA LYS A 16 21.95 -23.68 -3.60
C LYS A 16 20.98 -24.85 -3.80
N SER A 17 21.39 -26.05 -3.40
CA SER A 17 20.51 -27.21 -3.38
C SER A 17 19.36 -26.97 -2.39
N ILE A 18 18.14 -27.32 -2.79
CA ILE A 18 16.93 -27.06 -2.02
C ILE A 18 16.21 -28.36 -1.72
N PHE A 19 15.83 -28.54 -0.44
CA PHE A 19 15.06 -29.70 -0.01
C PHE A 19 13.55 -29.49 -0.16
N HIS A 20 13.11 -28.24 0.06
CA HIS A 20 11.75 -27.75 -0.07
C HIS A 20 11.71 -26.61 -1.09
N LYS A 21 10.70 -26.64 -1.97
CA LYS A 21 10.52 -25.65 -3.02
C LYS A 21 9.43 -24.65 -2.65
N HIS A 22 9.75 -23.36 -2.77
CA HIS A 22 8.77 -22.30 -2.72
C HIS A 22 8.46 -21.83 -4.14
N LYS A 23 7.16 -21.73 -4.46
CA LYS A 23 6.70 -21.25 -5.76
C LYS A 23 6.41 -19.75 -5.66
N PRO A 24 7.15 -18.88 -6.37
CA PRO A 24 6.86 -17.45 -6.41
C PRO A 24 5.47 -17.18 -7.02
N LYS A 25 4.86 -16.05 -6.66
CA LYS A 25 3.63 -15.59 -7.32
C LYS A 25 3.92 -15.22 -8.77
N ARG A 26 2.94 -15.45 -9.67
CA ARG A 26 3.06 -15.15 -11.10
C ARG A 26 3.43 -13.68 -11.38
N ASP A 27 2.95 -12.77 -10.54
CA ASP A 27 3.19 -11.33 -10.68
C ASP A 27 4.64 -10.91 -10.38
N TRP A 28 5.40 -11.74 -9.66
CA TRP A 28 6.76 -11.39 -9.22
C TRP A 28 7.81 -11.51 -10.33
N ASN A 29 7.43 -11.98 -11.54
CA ASN A 29 8.31 -12.17 -12.70
C ASN A 29 9.55 -13.04 -12.41
N VAL A 30 9.43 -14.01 -11.49
CA VAL A 30 10.47 -14.99 -11.19
C VAL A 30 9.91 -16.38 -11.50
N GLU A 31 10.57 -17.08 -12.41
CA GLU A 31 10.21 -18.44 -12.81
C GLU A 31 11.18 -19.47 -12.25
N GLY A 32 10.64 -20.52 -11.64
CA GLY A 32 11.41 -21.62 -11.05
C GLY A 32 11.38 -21.66 -9.52
N PRO A 33 11.98 -22.71 -8.93
CA PRO A 33 11.90 -22.95 -7.50
C PRO A 33 12.86 -22.05 -6.72
N LEU A 34 12.39 -21.51 -5.60
CA LEU A 34 13.18 -20.68 -4.69
C LEU A 34 13.42 -21.41 -3.37
N CYS A 35 14.58 -21.17 -2.76
CA CYS A 35 14.82 -21.48 -1.35
C CYS A 35 14.05 -20.51 -0.44
N ALA A 36 13.92 -20.84 0.85
CA ALA A 36 13.19 -20.01 1.81
C ALA A 36 13.71 -18.56 1.85
N ASP A 37 15.03 -18.38 1.95
CA ASP A 37 15.65 -17.04 2.00
C ASP A 37 15.36 -16.23 0.73
N CYS A 38 15.65 -16.80 -0.45
CA CYS A 38 15.41 -16.12 -1.72
C CYS A 38 13.92 -15.85 -1.99
N TYR A 39 13.02 -16.70 -1.50
CA TYR A 39 11.58 -16.43 -1.59
C TYR A 39 11.19 -15.20 -0.78
N VAL A 40 11.73 -15.05 0.44
CA VAL A 40 11.48 -13.88 1.29
C VAL A 40 12.11 -12.62 0.69
N ASP A 41 13.34 -12.69 0.16
CA ASP A 41 13.99 -11.55 -0.50
C ASP A 41 13.21 -11.08 -1.74
N VAL A 42 12.78 -12.01 -2.60
CA VAL A 42 11.98 -11.68 -3.79
C VAL A 42 10.63 -11.09 -3.39
N MET A 43 9.98 -11.67 -2.37
CA MET A 43 8.74 -11.14 -1.80
C MET A 43 8.93 -9.70 -1.34
N LYS A 44 9.97 -9.45 -0.54
CA LYS A 44 10.25 -8.14 0.03
C LYS A 44 10.54 -7.11 -1.07
N GLY A 45 11.42 -7.45 -2.02
CA GLY A 45 11.73 -6.59 -3.16
C GLY A 45 10.53 -6.26 -4.05
N TYR A 46 9.62 -7.22 -4.25
CA TYR A 46 8.38 -6.98 -5.00
C TYR A 46 7.46 -6.00 -4.28
N TYR A 47 7.20 -6.21 -2.97
CA TYR A 47 6.34 -5.30 -2.21
C TYR A 47 6.98 -3.94 -1.93
N GLU A 48 8.31 -3.85 -1.82
CA GLU A 48 9.04 -2.57 -1.68
C GLU A 48 8.99 -1.72 -2.96
N LYS A 49 8.94 -2.37 -4.14
CA LYS A 49 8.74 -1.72 -5.45
C LYS A 49 7.27 -1.33 -5.70
N ASN A 50 6.33 -1.96 -5.01
CA ASN A 50 4.93 -1.59 -5.08
C ASN A 50 4.72 -0.31 -4.25
N ASP A 51 4.91 0.85 -4.90
CA ASP A 51 4.78 2.22 -4.34
C ASP A 51 3.40 2.53 -3.73
N GLU A 52 2.44 1.63 -3.88
CA GLU A 52 1.06 1.75 -3.41
C GLU A 52 0.93 1.90 -1.89
N ASN A 53 1.98 1.56 -1.12
CA ASN A 53 2.02 1.68 0.34
C ASN A 53 2.69 2.96 0.84
N LYS A 54 2.55 4.08 0.12
CA LYS A 54 3.06 5.39 0.51
C LYS A 54 1.92 6.39 0.72
N CYS A 55 2.13 7.32 1.64
CA CYS A 55 1.26 8.47 1.77
C CYS A 55 1.33 9.34 0.50
N VAL A 56 0.20 9.65 -0.12
CA VAL A 56 0.17 10.46 -1.34
C VAL A 56 0.56 11.92 -1.13
N LEU A 57 0.45 12.45 0.09
CA LEU A 57 0.77 13.84 0.40
C LEU A 57 2.24 14.03 0.78
N CYS A 58 2.80 13.15 1.61
CA CYS A 58 4.16 13.32 2.14
C CYS A 58 5.16 12.26 1.65
N GLY A 59 4.72 11.24 0.91
CA GLY A 59 5.57 10.16 0.42
C GLY A 59 6.08 9.18 1.49
N ALA A 60 5.73 9.40 2.76
CA ALA A 60 6.14 8.51 3.85
C ALA A 60 5.58 7.10 3.62
N LYS A 61 6.43 6.09 3.77
CA LYS A 61 6.02 4.69 3.95
C LYS A 61 5.63 4.55 5.41
N PRO A 62 4.35 4.56 5.81
CA PRO A 62 4.04 4.20 7.18
C PRO A 62 4.50 2.75 7.35
N GLY A 63 5.19 2.47 8.45
CA GLY A 63 5.41 1.09 8.86
C GLY A 63 4.09 0.33 8.96
N SER A 64 4.19 -0.99 9.10
CA SER A 64 3.18 -2.06 9.19
C SER A 64 1.65 -1.75 9.31
N PHE A 65 1.15 -0.63 9.88
CA PHE A 65 -0.28 -0.52 10.22
C PHE A 65 -1.03 0.83 10.11
N SER A 66 -0.48 1.92 9.55
CA SER A 66 -1.19 3.23 9.64
C SER A 66 -1.41 3.97 8.32
N LEU A 67 -1.99 3.29 7.32
CA LEU A 67 -2.54 3.91 6.11
C LEU A 67 -4.05 4.14 6.27
N TRP A 68 -4.51 5.34 5.92
CA TRP A 68 -5.89 5.80 5.99
C TRP A 68 -6.41 6.11 4.59
N LYS A 69 -7.64 5.69 4.29
CA LYS A 69 -8.27 6.01 3.01
C LYS A 69 -8.80 7.45 3.04
N PRO A 70 -8.48 8.30 2.05
CA PRO A 70 -9.02 9.66 1.99
C PRO A 70 -10.55 9.65 1.86
N ARG A 71 -11.18 10.74 2.33
CA ARG A 71 -12.63 10.97 2.14
C ARG A 71 -12.95 11.07 0.64
N LYS A 72 -14.14 10.61 0.24
CA LYS A 72 -14.58 10.67 -1.16
C LYS A 72 -14.63 12.11 -1.68
N GLU A 73 -14.95 13.07 -0.83
CA GLU A 73 -14.98 14.50 -1.18
C GLU A 73 -13.61 15.09 -1.56
N TRP A 74 -12.49 14.48 -1.15
CA TRP A 74 -11.16 15.06 -1.38
C TRP A 74 -10.55 14.72 -2.73
N GLU A 75 -11.17 13.81 -3.50
CA GLU A 75 -10.72 13.39 -4.84
C GLU A 75 -9.26 12.88 -4.88
N LEU A 76 -8.69 12.50 -3.73
CA LEU A 76 -7.34 11.95 -3.63
C LEU A 76 -7.36 10.44 -3.95
N LYS A 77 -6.51 10.02 -4.88
CA LYS A 77 -6.31 8.60 -5.24
C LYS A 77 -5.08 8.05 -4.51
N GLY A 78 -5.29 7.13 -3.57
CA GLY A 78 -4.23 6.43 -2.83
C GLY A 78 -4.49 6.44 -1.33
N TRP A 79 -3.42 6.34 -0.54
CA TRP A 79 -3.49 6.26 0.91
C TRP A 79 -2.82 7.46 1.59
N LEU A 80 -3.26 7.78 2.80
CA LEU A 80 -2.69 8.84 3.63
C LEU A 80 -2.09 8.25 4.90
N CYS A 81 -0.99 8.81 5.40
CA CYS A 81 -0.58 8.54 6.77
C CYS A 81 -1.52 9.27 7.74
N LYS A 82 -1.56 8.81 8.99
CA LYS A 82 -2.43 9.37 10.03
C LYS A 82 -2.27 10.90 10.16
N SER A 83 -1.03 11.40 10.23
CA SER A 83 -0.78 12.85 10.36
C SER A 83 -1.37 13.65 9.21
N CYS A 84 -1.13 13.22 7.96
CA CYS A 84 -1.67 13.90 6.79
C CYS A 84 -3.20 13.78 6.70
N PHE A 85 -3.78 12.68 7.17
CA PHE A 85 -5.23 12.53 7.25
C PHE A 85 -5.84 13.52 8.26
N ASP A 86 -5.30 13.58 9.48
CA ASP A 86 -5.77 14.47 10.55
C ASP A 86 -5.64 15.96 10.15
N GLU A 87 -4.51 16.34 9.54
CA GLU A 87 -4.28 17.71 9.05
C GLU A 87 -5.28 18.09 7.94
N LYS A 88 -5.52 17.17 7.00
CA LYS A 88 -6.48 17.40 5.91
C LYS A 88 -7.90 17.46 6.43
N GLU A 89 -8.26 16.63 7.40
CA GLU A 89 -9.58 16.64 8.05
C GLU A 89 -9.83 17.94 8.80
N LYS A 90 -8.82 18.43 9.53
CA LYS A 90 -8.91 19.73 10.21
C LYS A 90 -9.10 20.88 9.21
N SER A 91 -8.33 20.89 8.12
CA SER A 91 -8.45 21.91 7.07
C SER A 91 -9.81 21.86 6.36
N ASP A 92 -10.32 20.67 6.05
CA ASP A 92 -11.63 20.47 5.44
C ASP A 92 -12.77 20.95 6.34
N ASN A 93 -12.71 20.59 7.63
CA ASN A 93 -13.71 20.99 8.60
C ASN A 93 -13.69 22.51 8.85
N GLU A 94 -12.50 23.12 8.83
CA GLU A 94 -12.39 24.58 8.90
C GLU A 94 -12.97 25.26 7.66
N SER A 95 -12.68 24.74 6.47
CA SER A 95 -13.21 25.25 5.20
C SER A 95 -14.74 25.18 5.15
N LYS A 96 -15.34 24.13 5.73
CA LYS A 96 -16.79 23.93 5.84
C LYS A 96 -17.48 24.93 6.77
N LYS A 97 -16.74 25.64 7.63
CA LYS A 97 -17.31 26.69 8.51
C LYS A 97 -17.49 28.03 7.78
N PHE A 98 -16.92 28.21 6.59
CA PHE A 98 -16.97 29.47 5.86
C PHE A 98 -17.66 29.29 4.51
N CYS A 99 -18.39 30.32 4.07
CA CYS A 99 -19.00 30.34 2.75
C CYS A 99 -17.90 30.42 1.68
N SER A 100 -17.92 29.49 0.72
CA SER A 100 -16.94 29.46 -0.37
C SER A 100 -17.00 30.68 -1.31
N MET A 101 -18.14 31.38 -1.36
CA MET A 101 -18.37 32.52 -2.26
C MET A 101 -18.03 33.86 -1.62
N CYS A 102 -18.29 34.03 -0.31
CA CYS A 102 -18.13 35.33 0.37
C CYS A 102 -17.25 35.29 1.62
N GLY A 103 -16.75 34.12 2.03
CA GLY A 103 -15.88 33.97 3.20
C GLY A 103 -16.56 34.17 4.56
N ALA A 104 -17.87 34.46 4.59
CA ALA A 104 -18.60 34.64 5.84
C ALA A 104 -18.71 33.32 6.62
N LYS A 105 -18.58 33.38 7.95
CA LYS A 105 -18.74 32.21 8.83
C LYS A 105 -20.20 31.73 8.79
N LEU A 106 -20.40 30.46 8.42
CA LEU A 106 -21.69 29.81 8.37
C LEU A 106 -22.20 29.52 9.80
N GLY A 107 -23.49 29.77 10.02
CA GLY A 107 -24.16 29.46 11.28
C GLY A 107 -24.44 27.97 11.46
N PHE A 108 -25.02 27.60 12.61
CA PHE A 108 -25.32 26.21 12.98
C PHE A 108 -26.31 25.52 12.00
N ILE A 109 -27.16 26.30 11.34
CA ILE A 109 -28.08 25.83 10.31
C ILE A 109 -27.50 26.25 8.96
N SER A 110 -26.70 25.39 8.36
CA SER A 110 -26.18 25.59 7.00
C SER A 110 -26.84 24.61 6.04
N TYR A 111 -27.37 25.12 4.93
CA TYR A 111 -27.87 24.28 3.85
C TYR A 111 -26.70 23.89 2.94
N SER A 112 -26.49 22.59 2.78
CA SER A 112 -25.58 22.10 1.74
C SER A 112 -26.24 22.29 0.37
N PRO A 113 -25.59 22.96 -0.59
CA PRO A 113 -26.13 23.06 -1.94
C PRO A 113 -26.28 21.65 -2.53
N LYS A 114 -27.40 21.40 -3.23
CA LYS A 114 -27.58 20.14 -3.96
C LYS A 114 -26.53 20.08 -5.06
N LYS A 115 -25.83 18.96 -5.18
CA LYS A 115 -24.94 18.71 -6.32
C LYS A 115 -25.83 18.61 -7.57
N GLU A 116 -25.56 19.47 -8.55
CA GLU A 116 -26.18 19.41 -9.88
C GLU A 116 -25.67 18.18 -10.66
#